data_AF-A0A9J7JFP0-F1
#
_entry.id   AF-A0A9J7JFP0-F1
#
_cell.length_a   1.000
_cell.length_b   1.000
_cell.length_c   1.000
_cell.angle_alpha   90.00
_cell.angle_beta   90.00
_cell.angle_gamma   90.00
#
_symmetry.space_group_name_H-M   'P 1'
#
loop_
_entity.id
_entity.type
_entity.pdbx_description
1 polymer ?
#
loop_
_entity_poly.entity_id
_entity_poly.type
_entity_poly.pdbx_seq_one_letter_code
_entity_poly.pdbx_strand_id
1 'polypeptide(L)'
;MKNQDVKFTKDTYILAFAVCYRLNSPESFKICTTLREEALIKGDILPRRASCFAVALALNQNQVEKAMSIFSQIMNPESVTCANLNILIHVRSNMLENLIKILQDNIDRNVSLFVKRHMFSEEVLAKVREKLKDSPTLRAKFDEVYGKLHINGQVTICPLDAMLCHVPRDKKPNTLLLKKRTVSQRTLQPLSQSLLTE
;
A
#
# COMPACT_ATOMS: atom_id res chain seq x y z
N MET A 1 -1.90 -27.59 -13.18
CA MET A 1 -2.82 -26.43 -13.10
C MET A 1 -2.92 -25.61 -14.39
N LYS A 2 -2.08 -25.81 -15.42
CA LYS A 2 -2.18 -25.09 -16.72
C LYS A 2 -3.42 -25.41 -17.58
N ASN A 3 -4.20 -26.45 -17.24
CA ASN A 3 -5.31 -26.94 -18.06
C ASN A 3 -6.70 -26.59 -17.48
N GLN A 4 -6.77 -25.73 -16.48
CA GLN A 4 -8.02 -25.21 -15.96
C GLN A 4 -8.03 -23.72 -16.31
N ASP A 5 -8.86 -23.31 -17.27
CA ASP A 5 -9.00 -21.92 -17.77
C ASP A 5 -9.66 -20.99 -16.73
N VAL A 6 -9.22 -21.11 -15.47
CA VAL A 6 -9.70 -20.33 -14.34
C VAL A 6 -8.95 -19.03 -14.34
N LYS A 7 -9.64 -17.96 -14.76
CA LYS A 7 -9.10 -16.59 -14.72
C LYS A 7 -8.85 -16.18 -13.28
N PHE A 8 -7.68 -15.62 -13.03
CA PHE A 8 -7.34 -15.11 -11.70
C PHE A 8 -8.12 -13.82 -11.44
N THR A 9 -8.81 -13.79 -10.32
CA THR A 9 -9.49 -12.57 -9.88
C THR A 9 -8.48 -11.58 -9.31
N LYS A 10 -8.88 -10.31 -9.19
CA LYS A 10 -8.06 -9.28 -8.55
C LYS A 10 -7.63 -9.69 -7.14
N ASP A 11 -8.53 -10.31 -6.38
CA ASP A 11 -8.25 -10.77 -5.01
C ASP A 11 -7.27 -11.95 -4.99
N THR A 12 -7.34 -12.83 -5.99
CA THR A 12 -6.36 -13.91 -6.17
C THR A 12 -4.95 -13.36 -6.34
N TYR A 13 -4.77 -12.34 -7.18
CA TYR A 13 -3.46 -11.68 -7.35
C TYR A 13 -2.99 -11.00 -6.07
N ILE A 14 -3.87 -10.26 -5.38
CA ILE A 14 -3.51 -9.60 -4.11
C ILE A 14 -3.06 -10.63 -3.08
N LEU A 15 -3.80 -11.73 -2.92
CA LEU A 15 -3.49 -12.76 -1.95
C LEU A 15 -2.18 -13.48 -2.29
N ALA A 16 -2.00 -13.89 -3.56
CA ALA A 16 -0.78 -14.56 -3.99
C ALA A 16 0.46 -13.69 -3.76
N PHE A 17 0.39 -12.41 -4.12
CA PHE A 17 1.51 -11.48 -3.96
C PHE A 17 1.77 -11.16 -2.48
N ALA A 18 0.71 -11.05 -1.66
CA ALA A 18 0.85 -10.87 -0.22
C ALA A 18 1.54 -12.08 0.45
N VAL A 19 1.19 -13.30 0.04
CA VAL A 19 1.84 -14.53 0.53
C VAL A 19 3.30 -14.55 0.12
N CYS A 20 3.62 -14.27 -1.14
CA CYS A 20 5.01 -14.18 -1.61
C CYS A 20 5.81 -13.14 -0.82
N TYR A 21 5.21 -11.97 -0.58
CA TYR A 21 5.82 -10.93 0.24
C TYR A 21 6.09 -11.40 1.67
N ARG A 22 5.16 -12.12 2.30
CA ARG A 22 5.30 -12.63 3.66
C ARG A 22 6.36 -13.72 3.79
N LEU A 23 6.51 -14.59 2.79
CA LEU A 23 7.53 -15.63 2.75
C LEU A 23 8.94 -15.06 2.56
N ASN A 24 9.07 -14.00 1.75
CA ASN A 24 10.32 -13.28 1.50
C ASN A 24 11.53 -14.16 1.16
N SER A 25 11.30 -15.27 0.46
CA SER A 25 12.34 -16.19 -0.01
C SER A 25 12.65 -15.94 -1.51
N PRO A 26 13.84 -16.32 -2.02
CA PRO A 26 14.15 -16.18 -3.44
C PRO A 26 13.19 -16.99 -4.33
N GLU A 27 12.67 -18.12 -3.84
CA GLU A 27 11.64 -18.91 -4.52
C GLU A 27 10.32 -18.14 -4.60
N SER A 28 9.89 -17.52 -3.50
CA SER A 28 8.68 -16.70 -3.47
C SER A 28 8.77 -15.50 -4.40
N PHE A 29 9.96 -14.90 -4.52
CA PHE A 29 10.23 -13.83 -5.47
C PHE A 29 10.13 -14.33 -6.91
N LYS A 30 10.73 -15.47 -7.23
CA LYS A 30 10.63 -16.09 -8.55
C LYS A 30 9.17 -16.36 -8.94
N ILE A 31 8.38 -16.93 -8.02
CA ILE A 31 6.95 -17.17 -8.23
C ILE A 31 6.20 -15.85 -8.47
N CYS A 32 6.47 -14.83 -7.66
CA CYS A 32 5.85 -13.52 -7.80
C CYS A 32 6.17 -12.87 -9.16
N THR A 33 7.42 -12.98 -9.63
CA THR A 33 7.83 -12.42 -10.93
C THR A 33 7.20 -13.17 -12.09
N THR A 34 7.18 -14.51 -12.06
CA THR A 34 6.57 -15.32 -13.13
C THR A 34 5.07 -15.08 -13.20
N LEU A 35 4.39 -15.01 -12.05
CA LEU A 35 2.96 -14.75 -11.99
C LEU A 35 2.60 -13.37 -12.54
N ARG A 36 3.45 -12.37 -12.27
CA ARG A 36 3.29 -11.01 -12.82
C ARG A 36 3.47 -10.99 -14.34
N GLU A 37 4.50 -11.65 -14.85
CA GLU A 37 4.79 -11.73 -16.28
C GLU A 37 3.68 -12.46 -17.03
N GLU A 38 3.18 -13.56 -16.49
CA GLU A 38 2.02 -14.27 -17.06
C GLU A 38 0.77 -13.39 -17.10
N ALA A 39 0.49 -12.61 -16.05
CA ALA A 39 -0.61 -11.67 -16.03
C ALA A 39 -0.47 -10.60 -17.13
N LEU A 40 0.73 -10.05 -17.30
CA LEU A 40 1.00 -9.06 -18.36
C LEU A 40 0.84 -9.65 -19.76
N ILE A 41 1.33 -10.88 -20.01
CA ILE A 41 1.18 -11.56 -21.31
C ILE A 41 -0.29 -11.80 -21.64
N LYS A 42 -1.10 -12.14 -20.64
CA LYS A 42 -2.55 -12.33 -20.79
C LYS A 42 -3.34 -11.02 -20.94
N GLY A 43 -2.69 -9.87 -20.72
CA GLY A 43 -3.34 -8.56 -20.72
C GLY A 43 -4.15 -8.25 -19.47
N ASP A 44 -3.91 -8.99 -18.37
CA ASP A 44 -4.62 -8.77 -17.11
C ASP A 44 -4.13 -7.50 -16.40
N ILE A 45 -5.08 -6.71 -15.88
CA ILE A 45 -4.77 -5.49 -15.14
C ILE A 45 -4.48 -5.87 -13.67
N LEU A 46 -3.20 -5.80 -13.29
CA LEU A 46 -2.80 -6.05 -11.91
C LEU A 46 -3.32 -4.95 -10.97
N PRO A 47 -3.95 -5.33 -9.84
CA PRO A 47 -4.41 -4.35 -8.87
C PRO A 47 -3.20 -3.67 -8.22
N ARG A 48 -3.29 -2.35 -8.02
CA ARG A 48 -2.24 -1.52 -7.38
C ARG A 48 -1.65 -2.16 -6.12
N ARG A 49 -2.49 -2.78 -5.29
CA ARG A 49 -2.06 -3.43 -4.05
C ARG A 49 -1.16 -4.64 -4.30
N ALA A 50 -1.45 -5.47 -5.30
CA ALA A 50 -0.56 -6.56 -5.71
C ALA A 50 0.78 -6.00 -6.21
N SER A 51 0.75 -4.94 -7.03
CA SER A 51 1.98 -4.28 -7.47
C SER A 51 2.80 -3.71 -6.31
N CYS A 52 2.16 -3.15 -5.27
CA CYS A 52 2.86 -2.68 -4.07
C CYS A 52 3.59 -3.82 -3.35
N PHE A 53 2.97 -5.00 -3.21
CA PHE A 53 3.63 -6.17 -2.65
C PHE A 53 4.81 -6.63 -3.50
N ALA A 54 4.67 -6.64 -4.83
CA ALA A 54 5.77 -6.98 -5.73
C ALA A 54 6.95 -6.02 -5.61
N VAL A 55 6.69 -4.71 -5.55
CA VAL A 55 7.72 -3.69 -5.33
C VAL A 55 8.42 -3.89 -4.00
N ALA A 56 7.65 -4.08 -2.92
CA ALA A 56 8.20 -4.30 -1.58
C ALA A 56 9.07 -5.57 -1.52
N LEU A 57 8.62 -6.66 -2.14
CA LEU A 57 9.37 -7.90 -2.22
C LEU A 57 10.65 -7.73 -3.06
N ALA A 58 10.60 -7.03 -4.20
CA ALA A 58 11.77 -6.75 -5.02
C ALA A 58 12.82 -5.91 -4.25
N LEU A 59 12.39 -4.94 -3.44
CA LEU A 59 13.26 -4.16 -2.57
C LEU A 59 13.92 -5.02 -1.48
N ASN A 60 13.18 -5.96 -0.89
CA ASN A 60 13.72 -6.89 0.11
C ASN A 60 14.80 -7.82 -0.49
N GLN A 61 14.62 -8.21 -1.76
CA GLN A 61 15.58 -9.05 -2.51
C GLN A 61 16.71 -8.23 -3.17
N ASN A 62 16.84 -6.93 -2.84
CA ASN A 62 17.82 -6.01 -3.42
C ASN A 62 17.74 -5.84 -4.96
N GLN A 63 16.60 -6.15 -5.59
CA GLN A 63 16.40 -5.98 -7.04
C GLN A 63 15.75 -4.62 -7.34
N VAL A 64 16.54 -3.55 -7.17
CA VAL A 64 16.07 -2.15 -7.26
C VAL A 64 15.55 -1.79 -8.65
N GLU A 65 16.22 -2.24 -9.72
CA GLU A 65 15.79 -1.99 -11.10
C GLU A 65 14.41 -2.58 -11.39
N LYS A 66 14.17 -3.81 -10.92
CA LYS A 66 12.85 -4.44 -11.03
C LYS A 66 11.81 -3.73 -10.18
N ALA A 67 12.17 -3.30 -8.97
CA ALA A 67 11.27 -2.51 -8.14
C ALA A 67 10.83 -1.22 -8.84
N MET A 68 11.76 -0.50 -9.48
CA MET A 68 11.47 0.69 -10.28
C MET A 68 10.59 0.40 -11.49
N SER A 69 10.90 -0.66 -12.23
CA SER A 69 10.11 -1.09 -13.40
C SER A 69 8.68 -1.47 -13.03
N ILE A 70 8.48 -2.17 -11.91
CA ILE A 70 7.14 -2.52 -11.43
C ILE A 70 6.41 -1.27 -10.94
N PHE A 71 7.11 -0.37 -10.23
CA PHE A 71 6.51 0.84 -9.68
C PHE A 71 6.01 1.79 -10.78
N SER A 72 6.75 1.94 -11.88
CA SER A 72 6.36 2.81 -13.00
C SER A 72 5.10 2.32 -13.74
N GLN A 73 4.78 1.02 -13.64
CA GLN A 73 3.58 0.42 -14.22
C GLN A 73 2.33 0.58 -13.33
N ILE A 74 2.47 1.15 -12.13
CA ILE A 74 1.35 1.35 -11.21
C ILE A 74 0.49 2.54 -11.67
N MET A 75 -0.75 2.25 -12.05
CA MET A 75 -1.76 3.27 -12.30
C MET A 75 -2.17 3.95 -10.98
N ASN A 76 -2.13 5.28 -10.94
CA ASN A 76 -2.49 6.13 -9.79
C ASN A 76 -1.68 5.85 -8.49
N PRO A 77 -0.40 6.29 -8.44
CA PRO A 77 0.50 6.08 -7.31
C PRO A 77 0.20 6.97 -6.09
N GLU A 78 -0.91 7.70 -6.06
CA GLU A 78 -1.27 8.65 -4.98
C GLU A 78 -1.65 7.97 -3.65
N SER A 79 -1.42 6.66 -3.50
CA SER A 79 -1.66 6.00 -2.22
C SER A 79 -0.52 6.27 -1.24
N VAL A 80 -0.86 6.30 0.05
CA VAL A 80 0.11 6.45 1.13
C VAL A 80 1.19 5.36 1.06
N THR A 81 0.81 4.10 0.79
CA THR A 81 1.74 2.98 0.64
C THR A 81 2.68 3.16 -0.55
N CYS A 82 2.16 3.60 -1.71
CA CYS A 82 2.97 3.89 -2.89
C CYS A 82 3.97 5.02 -2.63
N ALA A 83 3.57 6.09 -1.95
CA ALA A 83 4.48 7.19 -1.62
C ALA A 83 5.66 6.72 -0.74
N ASN A 84 5.39 5.88 0.26
CA ASN A 84 6.44 5.29 1.11
C ASN A 84 7.34 4.33 0.34
N LEU A 85 6.79 3.51 -0.56
CA LEU A 85 7.58 2.63 -1.44
C LEU A 85 8.46 3.45 -2.39
N ASN A 86 7.96 4.56 -2.93
CA ASN A 86 8.73 5.43 -3.80
C ASN A 86 9.95 6.02 -3.09
N ILE A 87 9.79 6.46 -1.83
CA ILE A 87 10.90 6.92 -1.01
C ILE A 87 11.95 5.81 -0.85
N LEU A 88 11.52 4.60 -0.49
CA LEU A 88 12.45 3.47 -0.34
C LEU A 88 13.19 3.13 -1.63
N ILE A 89 12.52 3.21 -2.79
CA ILE A 89 13.17 3.05 -4.10
C ILE A 89 14.27 4.10 -4.24
N HIS A 90 13.99 5.38 -4.00
CA HIS A 90 15.00 6.44 -4.12
C HIS A 90 16.17 6.30 -3.13
N VAL A 91 15.91 5.84 -1.90
CA VAL A 91 16.96 5.51 -0.92
C VAL A 91 17.86 4.40 -1.43
N ARG A 92 17.29 3.33 -2.00
CA ARG A 92 18.04 2.19 -2.51
C ARG A 92 18.78 2.51 -3.82
N SER A 93 18.24 3.36 -4.67
CA SER A 93 18.87 3.84 -5.91
C SER A 93 19.88 4.98 -5.68
N ASN A 94 20.11 5.41 -4.44
CA ASN A 94 21.00 6.53 -4.08
C ASN A 94 20.62 7.89 -4.73
N MET A 95 19.35 8.08 -5.10
CA MET A 95 18.84 9.32 -5.70
C MET A 95 18.33 10.28 -4.61
N LEU A 96 19.23 10.71 -3.73
CA LEU A 96 18.89 11.45 -2.50
C LEU A 96 18.38 12.87 -2.76
N GLU A 97 18.88 13.55 -3.79
CA GLU A 97 18.40 14.89 -4.17
C GLU A 97 16.95 14.86 -4.65
N ASN A 98 16.63 13.90 -5.52
CA ASN A 98 15.27 13.68 -6.00
C ASN A 98 14.32 13.33 -4.86
N LEU A 99 14.79 12.55 -3.88
CA LEU A 99 14.02 12.23 -2.69
C LEU A 99 13.64 13.47 -1.89
N ILE A 100 14.61 14.37 -1.62
CA ILE A 100 14.34 15.61 -0.87
C ILE A 100 13.35 16.48 -1.64
N LYS A 101 13.51 16.60 -2.97
CA LYS A 101 12.57 17.33 -3.82
C LYS A 101 11.16 16.74 -3.75
N ILE A 102 11.02 15.41 -3.80
CA ILE A 102 9.72 14.75 -3.66
C ILE A 102 9.09 15.06 -2.30
N LEU A 103 9.86 15.03 -1.20
CA LEU A 103 9.34 15.37 0.12
C LEU A 103 8.90 16.85 0.19
N GLN A 104 9.67 17.76 -0.40
CA GLN A 104 9.32 19.18 -0.50
C GLN A 104 8.06 19.41 -1.32
N ASP A 105 7.97 18.82 -2.52
CA ASP A 105 6.79 18.91 -3.39
C ASP A 105 5.52 18.39 -2.68
N ASN A 106 5.67 17.37 -1.82
CA ASN A 106 4.58 16.87 -1.01
C ASN A 106 4.17 17.90 0.06
N ILE A 107 5.10 18.56 0.74
CA ILE A 107 4.76 19.64 1.70
C ILE A 107 3.92 20.72 1.01
N ASP A 108 4.34 21.16 -0.18
CA ASP A 108 3.70 22.26 -0.90
C ASP A 108 2.29 21.90 -1.41
N ARG A 109 2.08 20.66 -1.88
CA ARG A 109 0.74 20.18 -2.32
C ARG A 109 -0.27 20.10 -1.17
N ASN A 110 0.20 19.97 0.07
CA ASN A 110 -0.65 19.77 1.25
C ASN A 110 -1.28 21.06 1.79
N VAL A 111 -1.10 22.21 1.13
CA VAL A 111 -1.80 23.47 1.46
C VAL A 111 -3.30 23.38 1.17
N SER A 112 -3.74 22.47 0.29
CA SER A 112 -5.16 22.30 -0.03
C SER A 112 -5.90 21.40 0.98
N LEU A 113 -6.90 21.95 1.68
CA LEU A 113 -7.68 21.25 2.72
C LEU A 113 -8.50 20.04 2.20
N PHE A 114 -8.68 19.94 0.88
CA PHE A 114 -9.57 18.96 0.24
C PHE A 114 -8.85 17.74 -0.35
N VAL A 115 -7.51 17.75 -0.40
CA VAL A 115 -6.73 16.63 -0.94
C VAL A 115 -6.25 15.73 0.19
N LYS A 116 -6.33 14.41 -0.02
CA LYS A 116 -5.80 13.43 0.95
C LYS A 116 -4.31 13.69 1.17
N ARG A 117 -3.95 13.97 2.42
CA ARG A 117 -2.56 14.19 2.80
C ARG A 117 -1.75 12.92 2.62
N HIS A 118 -0.60 13.02 1.95
CA HIS A 118 0.37 11.94 1.95
C HIS A 118 0.96 11.80 3.36
N MET A 119 0.96 10.57 3.87
CA MET A 119 1.58 10.26 5.15
C MET A 119 2.82 9.41 4.93
N PHE A 120 3.86 9.68 5.70
CA PHE A 120 5.14 8.99 5.63
C PHE A 120 5.36 8.20 6.92
N SER A 121 5.81 6.96 6.77
CA SER A 121 6.17 6.09 7.89
C SER A 121 7.47 6.60 8.52
N GLU A 122 7.48 6.71 9.84
CA GLU A 122 8.67 7.08 10.60
C GLU A 122 9.84 6.11 10.33
N GLU A 123 9.56 4.81 10.26
CA GLU A 123 10.54 3.77 9.89
C GLU A 123 11.22 4.06 8.53
N VAL A 124 10.45 4.52 7.54
CA VAL A 124 10.99 4.84 6.20
C VAL A 124 11.86 6.08 6.27
N LEU A 125 11.41 7.13 6.97
CA LEU A 125 12.18 8.37 7.15
C LEU A 125 13.46 8.13 7.94
N ALA A 126 13.45 7.23 8.93
CA ALA A 126 14.65 6.80 9.64
C ALA A 126 15.68 6.15 8.70
N LYS A 127 15.23 5.31 7.75
CA LYS A 127 16.11 4.74 6.71
C LYS A 127 16.70 5.81 5.78
N VAL A 128 15.95 6.86 5.46
CA VAL A 128 16.48 8.01 4.71
C VAL A 128 17.60 8.70 5.50
N ARG A 129 17.34 8.98 6.78
CA ARG A 129 18.30 9.65 7.68
C ARG A 129 19.58 8.86 7.85
N GLU A 130 19.48 7.54 7.99
CA GLU A 130 20.62 6.61 8.03
C GLU A 130 21.45 6.70 6.74
N LYS A 131 20.80 6.73 5.57
CA LYS A 131 21.49 6.82 4.28
C LYS A 131 22.15 8.18 4.02
N LEU A 132 21.66 9.24 4.66
CA LEU A 132 22.19 10.61 4.56
C LEU A 132 23.37 10.90 5.49
N LYS A 133 23.83 9.92 6.30
CA LYS A 133 24.98 10.10 7.21
C LYS A 133 26.24 10.60 6.51
N ASP A 134 26.46 10.15 5.28
CA ASP A 134 27.65 10.46 4.48
C ASP A 134 27.60 11.84 3.81
N SER A 135 26.45 12.52 3.82
CA SER A 135 26.26 13.83 3.19
C SER A 135 25.65 14.85 4.16
N PRO A 136 26.47 15.66 4.85
CA PRO A 136 25.98 16.58 5.87
C PRO A 136 25.08 17.69 5.30
N THR A 137 25.30 18.11 4.05
CA THR A 137 24.51 19.16 3.38
C THR A 137 23.10 18.67 3.06
N LEU A 138 22.96 17.46 2.50
CA LEU A 138 21.66 16.86 2.22
C LEU A 138 20.94 16.47 3.52
N ARG A 139 21.68 16.06 4.54
CA ARG A 139 21.13 15.78 5.87
C ARG A 139 20.48 17.01 6.50
N ALA A 140 21.14 18.17 6.47
CA ALA A 140 20.56 19.41 7.00
C ALA A 140 19.25 19.78 6.28
N LYS A 141 19.22 19.67 4.94
CA LYS A 141 18.01 19.90 4.14
C LYS A 141 16.90 18.91 4.50
N PHE A 142 17.24 17.63 4.67
CA PHE A 142 16.28 16.61 5.08
C PHE A 142 15.73 16.88 6.47
N ASP A 143 16.56 17.25 7.45
CA ASP A 143 16.11 17.54 8.81
C ASP A 143 15.14 18.74 8.85
N GLU A 144 15.36 19.77 8.03
CA GLU A 144 14.42 20.89 7.86
C GLU A 144 13.07 20.41 7.29
N VAL A 145 13.11 19.62 6.22
CA VAL A 145 11.92 19.04 5.57
C VAL A 145 11.17 18.12 6.53
N TYR A 146 11.89 17.28 7.27
CA TYR A 146 11.34 16.38 8.28
C TYR A 146 10.61 17.16 9.39
N GLY A 147 11.20 18.26 9.88
CA GLY A 147 10.55 19.15 10.83
C GLY A 147 9.22 19.70 10.32
N LYS A 148 9.18 20.15 9.06
CA LYS A 148 7.93 20.63 8.42
C LYS A 148 6.89 19.51 8.27
N LEU A 149 7.30 18.31 7.85
CA LEU A 149 6.40 17.14 7.77
C LEU A 149 5.80 16.78 9.13
N HIS A 150 6.60 16.86 10.19
CA HIS A 150 6.16 16.57 11.55
C HIS A 150 5.15 17.61 12.06
N ILE A 151 5.43 18.90 11.89
CA ILE A 151 4.50 19.99 12.24
C ILE A 151 3.18 19.87 11.49
N ASN A 152 3.23 19.45 10.22
CA ASN A 152 2.04 19.25 9.39
C ASN A 152 1.24 17.97 9.73
N GLY A 153 1.72 17.14 10.67
CA GLY A 153 1.08 15.89 11.06
C GLY A 153 1.12 14.82 9.97
N GLN A 154 2.16 14.81 9.13
CA GLN A 154 2.31 13.89 7.98
C GLN A 154 3.17 12.67 8.27
N VAL A 155 3.61 12.52 9.52
CA VAL A 155 4.43 11.38 9.95
C VAL A 155 3.55 10.41 10.72
N THR A 156 3.57 9.13 10.34
CA THR A 156 2.85 8.05 11.00
C THR A 156 3.81 7.08 11.66
N ILE A 157 3.43 6.58 12.83
CA ILE A 157 4.15 5.51 13.57
C ILE A 157 3.89 4.13 12.94
N CYS A 158 2.85 4.00 12.10
CA CYS A 158 2.53 2.74 11.44
C CYS A 158 3.66 2.31 10.49
N PRO A 159 4.28 1.13 10.69
CA PRO A 159 5.35 0.66 9.84
C PRO A 159 4.83 0.30 8.45
N LEU A 160 5.72 0.33 7.45
CA LEU A 160 5.34 0.08 6.06
C LEU A 160 4.72 -1.31 5.85
N ASP A 161 5.21 -2.33 6.55
CA ASP A 161 4.65 -3.69 6.51
C ASP A 161 3.18 -3.69 6.96
N ALA A 162 2.86 -3.00 8.06
CA ALA A 162 1.47 -2.88 8.54
C ALA A 162 0.59 -2.13 7.53
N MET A 163 1.12 -1.13 6.84
CA MET A 163 0.38 -0.38 5.81
C MET A 163 0.11 -1.23 4.55
N LEU A 164 1.04 -2.10 4.16
CA LEU A 164 0.87 -3.05 3.06
C LEU A 164 -0.15 -4.14 3.41
N CYS A 165 -0.01 -4.70 4.61
CA CYS A 165 -0.82 -5.82 5.09
C CYS A 165 -2.17 -5.40 5.68
N HIS A 166 -2.47 -4.09 5.77
CA HIS A 166 -3.75 -3.60 6.28
C HIS A 166 -4.92 -4.09 5.43
N VAL A 167 -5.76 -4.97 5.98
CA VAL A 167 -7.01 -5.37 5.32
C VAL A 167 -8.00 -4.22 5.50
N PRO A 168 -8.49 -3.59 4.41
CA PRO A 168 -9.55 -2.61 4.53
C PRO A 168 -10.71 -3.29 5.24
N ARG A 169 -11.08 -2.79 6.42
CA ARG A 169 -12.34 -3.21 7.02
C ARG A 169 -13.42 -2.80 6.03
N ASP A 170 -14.19 -3.77 5.53
CA ASP A 170 -15.41 -3.45 4.83
C ASP A 170 -16.15 -2.42 5.66
N LYS A 171 -16.50 -1.28 5.03
CA LYS A 171 -17.48 -0.36 5.62
C LYS A 171 -18.58 -1.27 6.12
N LYS A 172 -18.81 -1.32 7.45
CA LYS A 172 -19.78 -2.23 8.07
C LYS A 172 -20.94 -2.38 7.08
N PRO A 173 -21.24 -3.59 6.56
CA PRO A 173 -22.44 -3.74 5.75
C PRO A 173 -23.53 -3.09 6.58
N ASN A 174 -24.32 -2.17 6.01
CA ASN A 174 -25.34 -1.38 6.70
C ASN A 174 -26.26 -2.30 7.54
N THR A 175 -25.78 -2.77 8.68
CA THR A 175 -26.42 -3.69 9.60
C THR A 175 -27.47 -2.90 10.38
N LEU A 176 -27.33 -1.56 10.37
CA LEU A 176 -28.37 -0.61 10.72
C LEU A 176 -29.59 -0.67 9.79
N LEU A 177 -29.46 -1.07 8.51
CA LEU A 177 -30.62 -1.25 7.62
C LEU A 177 -31.33 -2.60 7.86
N LEU A 178 -30.62 -3.64 8.29
CA LEU A 178 -31.24 -4.92 8.65
C LEU A 178 -31.99 -4.85 9.98
N LYS A 179 -31.55 -4.00 10.93
CA LYS A 179 -32.28 -3.76 12.18
C LYS A 179 -33.60 -2.99 12.03
N LYS A 180 -33.92 -2.45 10.84
CA LYS A 180 -35.17 -1.71 10.60
C LYS A 180 -36.32 -2.56 10.05
N ARG A 181 -36.11 -3.85 9.74
CA ARG A 181 -37.15 -4.73 9.18
C ARG A 181 -37.80 -5.66 10.21
N THR A 182 -37.82 -5.28 11.48
CA THR A 182 -38.45 -6.09 12.54
C THR A 182 -39.95 -5.88 12.65
N VAL A 183 -40.58 -5.08 11.79
CA VAL A 183 -42.03 -4.83 11.79
C VAL A 183 -42.61 -5.24 10.45
N SER A 184 -43.59 -6.14 10.49
CA SER A 184 -44.35 -6.57 9.31
C SER A 184 -45.07 -5.36 8.69
N GLN A 185 -44.88 -5.12 7.38
CA GLN A 185 -45.59 -4.03 6.68
C GLN A 185 -47.09 -4.29 6.51
N ARG A 186 -47.53 -5.55 6.64
CA ARG A 186 -48.94 -5.94 6.51
C ARG A 186 -49.71 -5.81 7.83
N THR A 187 -49.04 -6.04 8.95
CA THR A 187 -49.68 -6.10 10.28
C THR A 187 -49.19 -5.03 11.25
N LEU A 188 -48.13 -4.28 10.89
CA LEU A 188 -47.49 -3.24 11.70
C LEU A 188 -47.06 -3.69 13.12
N GLN A 189 -46.90 -5.01 13.34
CA GLN A 189 -46.45 -5.56 14.61
C GLN A 189 -44.98 -6.03 14.55
N PRO A 190 -44.25 -5.95 15.68
CA PRO A 190 -42.88 -6.43 15.77
C PRO A 190 -42.85 -7.97 15.72
N LEU A 191 -41.99 -8.54 14.87
CA LEU A 191 -41.75 -9.98 14.78
C LEU A 191 -41.07 -10.43 16.08
N SER A 192 -41.83 -11.07 16.98
CA SER A 192 -41.29 -11.65 18.22
C SER A 192 -40.30 -12.76 17.88
N GLN A 193 -39.12 -12.71 18.51
CA GLN A 193 -38.03 -13.69 18.39
C GLN A 193 -38.37 -15.00 19.11
N SER A 194 -39.39 -15.73 18.66
CA SER A 194 -39.82 -16.98 19.31
C SER A 194 -39.46 -18.23 18.50
N LEU A 195 -38.20 -18.37 18.07
CA LEU A 195 -37.71 -19.60 17.45
C LEU A 195 -36.27 -19.92 17.89
N LEU A 196 -36.06 -20.02 19.20
CA LEU A 196 -34.91 -20.72 19.79
C LEU A 196 -35.37 -21.47 21.05
N THR A 197 -36.20 -22.49 20.84
CA THR A 197 -36.44 -23.58 21.79
C THR A 197 -36.74 -24.84 20.97
N GLU A 198 -35.69 -25.54 20.57
CA GLU A 198 -35.47 -26.98 20.80
C GLU A 198 -34.03 -27.34 20.43
#